data_AF-A0AAP6VS92-F1
#
_entry.id   AF-A0AAP6VS92-F1
#
_cell.length_a   1.000
_cell.length_b   1.000
_cell.length_c   1.000
_cell.angle_alpha   90.00
_cell.angle_beta   90.00
_cell.angle_gamma   90.00
#
_symmetry.space_group_name_H-M   'P 1'
#
loop_
_entity.id
_entity.type
_entity.pdbx_description
1 polymer ?
#
loop_
_entity_poly.entity_id
_entity_poly.type
_entity_poly.pdbx_seq_one_letter_code
_entity_poly.pdbx_strand_id
1 'polypeptide(L)' 'MTTKMTAHGVSTTTTPGTEQYEVFYTGYRTRRKKHYQYDYRHTDGELFSCVAGTLKECRQRRDEWLNKKK' A
#
# COMPACT_ATOMS: atom_id res chain seq x y z
N MET A 1 -4.76 7.21 16.22
CA MET A 1 -4.21 5.90 15.84
C MET A 1 -3.08 6.16 14.87
N THR A 2 -1.83 5.94 15.28
CA THR A 2 -0.68 6.06 14.39
C THR A 2 -0.63 4.78 13.56
N THR A 3 -1.17 4.82 12.34
CA THR A 3 -0.94 3.76 11.35
C THR A 3 0.57 3.74 11.08
N LYS A 4 1.21 2.59 11.30
CA LYS A 4 2.67 2.45 11.20
C LYS A 4 3.20 2.86 9.83
N MET A 5 2.36 2.80 8.80
CA MET A 5 2.67 3.20 7.42
C MET A 5 2.90 4.69 7.24
N THR A 6 2.24 5.54 8.04
CA THR A 6 2.15 6.98 7.75
C THR A 6 2.55 7.79 8.99
N ALA A 7 3.75 8.37 8.97
CA ALA A 7 4.17 9.34 9.98
C ALA A 7 3.80 10.74 9.48
N HIS A 8 2.98 11.48 10.24
CA HIS A 8 2.57 12.85 9.92
C HIS A 8 1.90 13.05 8.54
N GLY A 9 1.20 12.03 8.02
CA GLY A 9 0.58 12.09 6.70
C GLY A 9 1.52 11.73 5.54
N VAL A 10 2.77 11.35 5.83
CA VAL A 10 3.78 10.93 4.85
C VAL A 10 4.07 9.44 5.02
N SER A 11 4.10 8.69 3.91
CA SER A 11 4.49 7.27 3.92
C SER A 11 5.92 7.13 4.46
N THR A 12 6.09 6.25 5.45
CA THR A 12 7.40 5.96 6.05
C THR A 12 8.27 5.04 5.17
N THR A 13 7.76 4.67 3.98
CA THR A 13 8.50 3.92 2.97
C THR A 13 9.54 4.82 2.30
N THR A 14 10.62 5.13 3.03
CA THR A 14 11.70 6.00 2.55
C THR A 14 12.74 5.23 1.73
N THR A 15 12.84 3.91 1.95
CA THR A 15 13.87 3.08 1.31
C THR A 15 13.46 2.69 -0.12
N PRO A 16 14.24 3.03 -1.15
CA PRO A 16 13.95 2.64 -2.53
C PRO A 16 13.91 1.11 -2.69
N GLY A 17 12.96 0.61 -3.47
CA GLY A 17 12.75 -0.82 -3.71
C GLY A 17 12.05 -1.57 -2.57
N THR A 18 11.58 -0.87 -1.53
CA THR A 18 10.86 -1.51 -0.42
C THR A 18 9.35 -1.37 -0.59
N GLU A 19 8.65 -2.46 -0.22
CA GLU A 19 7.21 -2.45 -0.04
C GLU A 19 6.88 -2.41 1.45
N GLN A 20 5.86 -1.63 1.81
CA GLN A 20 5.23 -1.69 3.12
C GLN A 20 3.73 -1.85 2.94
N TYR A 21 3.09 -2.48 3.92
CA TYR A 21 1.65 -2.62 3.93
C TYR A 21 1.09 -2.67 5.33
N GLU A 22 -0.14 -2.19 5.48
CA GLU A 22 -0.89 -2.27 6.72
C GLU A 22 -2.30 -2.78 6.44
N VAL A 23 -2.79 -3.59 7.37
CA VAL A 23 -4.12 -4.18 7.30
C VAL A 23 -5.05 -3.33 8.13
N PHE A 24 -6.14 -2.91 7.52
CA PHE A 24 -7.23 -2.23 8.22
C PHE A 24 -8.56 -2.88 7.89
N TYR A 25 -9.54 -2.67 8.76
CA TYR A 25 -10.87 -3.23 8.61
C TYR A 25 -11.86 -2.09 8.40
N THR A 26 -12.60 -2.13 7.30
CA THR A 26 -13.68 -1.17 7.02
C THR A 26 -15.02 -1.80 7.34
N GLY A 27 -15.97 -1.02 7.84
CA GLY A 27 -17.33 -1.48 8.11
C GLY A 27 -17.65 -1.72 9.59
N TYR A 28 -18.95 -1.84 9.87
CA TYR A 28 -19.50 -1.88 11.22
C TYR A 28 -19.96 -3.30 11.62
N ARG A 29 -19.63 -3.70 12.85
CA ARG A 29 -19.97 -5.00 13.48
C ARG A 29 -19.68 -6.20 12.55
N THR A 30 -20.71 -6.85 12.03
CA THR A 30 -20.63 -8.12 11.29
C THR A 30 -20.19 -7.96 9.83
N ARG A 31 -20.13 -6.73 9.30
CA ARG A 31 -19.75 -6.44 7.91
C ARG A 31 -18.33 -5.89 7.77
N ARG A 32 -17.42 -6.24 8.69
CA ARG A 32 -16.02 -5.83 8.63
C ARG A 32 -15.34 -6.48 7.42
N LYS A 33 -14.93 -5.67 6.44
CA LYS A 33 -14.12 -6.07 5.31
C LYS A 33 -12.66 -5.79 5.60
N LYS A 34 -11.81 -6.78 5.34
CA LYS A 34 -10.35 -6.64 5.45
C LYS A 34 -9.83 -5.92 4.20
N HIS A 35 -9.02 -4.90 4.43
CA HIS A 35 -8.33 -4.17 3.38
C HIS A 35 -6.84 -4.05 3.71
N TYR A 36 -6.07 -3.90 2.66
CA TYR A 36 -4.63 -3.70 2.69
C TYR A 36 -4.34 -2.34 2.10
N GLN A 37 -3.78 -1.44 2.89
CA GLN A 37 -3.10 -0.26 2.39
C GLN A 37 -1.67 -0.67 2.06
N TYR A 38 -1.25 -0.44 0.82
CA TYR A 38 0.03 -0.88 0.29
C TYR A 38 0.77 0.31 -0.32
N ASP A 39 1.98 0.54 0.14
CA ASP A 39 2.88 1.55 -0.39
C ASP A 39 4.16 0.87 -0.89
N TYR A 40 4.59 1.26 -2.08
CA TYR A 40 5.83 0.78 -2.69
C TYR A 40 6.63 1.97 -3.16
N ARG A 41 7.86 2.09 -2.65
CA ARG A 41 8.79 3.12 -3.09
C ARG A 41 9.63 2.56 -4.22
N HIS A 42 9.43 3.04 -5.44
CA HIS A 42 10.23 2.63 -6.58
C HIS A 42 11.66 3.20 -6.49
N THR A 43 12.58 2.62 -7.26
CA THR A 43 14.02 2.95 -7.27
C THR A 43 14.30 4.41 -7.65
N ASP A 44 13.39 4.98 -8.41
CA ASP A 44 13.39 6.30 -9.01
C ASP A 44 12.70 7.33 -8.09
N GLY A 45 12.36 6.93 -6.86
CA GLY A 45 11.81 7.80 -5.84
C GLY A 45 10.28 7.98 -5.91
N GLU A 46 9.64 7.50 -6.98
CA GLU A 46 8.19 7.49 -7.07
C GLU A 46 7.55 6.58 -6.03
N LEU A 47 6.43 7.03 -5.46
CA LEU A 47 5.64 6.27 -4.51
C LEU A 47 4.39 5.74 -5.22
N PHE A 48 4.24 4.43 -5.23
CA PHE A 48 3.02 3.76 -5.64
C PHE A 48 2.21 3.39 -4.39
N SER A 49 1.01 3.94 -4.24
CA SER A 49 0.10 3.63 -3.13
C SER A 49 -1.21 3.04 -3.65
N CYS A 50 -1.69 1.94 -3.06
CA CYS A 50 -2.97 1.36 -3.43
C CYS A 50 -3.69 0.71 -2.24
N VAL A 51 -5.01 0.53 -2.38
CA VAL A 51 -5.84 -0.21 -1.40
C VAL A 51 -6.52 -1.38 -2.10
N ALA A 52 -6.41 -2.57 -1.53
CA ALA A 52 -7.03 -3.78 -2.07
C ALA A 52 -7.58 -4.70 -0.97
N GLY A 53 -8.35 -5.72 -1.37
CA GLY A 53 -8.83 -6.73 -0.42
C GLY A 53 -7.74 -7.71 -0.01
N THR A 54 -6.71 -7.86 -0.84
CA THR A 54 -5.60 -8.79 -0.61
C THR A 54 -4.25 -8.20 -1.02
N LEU A 55 -3.17 -8.68 -0.41
CA LEU A 55 -1.81 -8.28 -0.78
C LEU A 55 -1.45 -8.67 -2.23
N LYS A 56 -2.01 -9.78 -2.74
CA LYS A 56 -1.79 -10.25 -4.10
C LYS A 56 -2.31 -9.24 -5.13
N GLU A 57 -3.50 -8.70 -4.91
CA GLU A 57 -4.06 -7.63 -5.76
C GLU A 57 -3.20 -6.37 -5.72
N CYS A 58 -2.69 -5.99 -4.53
CA CYS A 58 -1.78 -4.84 -4.42
C CYS A 58 -0.51 -5.04 -5.27
N ARG A 59 0.12 -6.22 -5.18
CA ARG A 59 1.31 -6.56 -5.96
C ARG A 59 1.02 -6.60 -7.46
N GLN A 60 -0.12 -7.16 -7.87
CA GLN A 60 -0.52 -7.16 -9.27
C GLN A 60 -0.65 -5.72 -9.81
N ARG A 61 -1.31 -4.82 -9.07
CA ARG A 61 -1.43 -3.41 -9.47
C ARG A 61 -0.08 -2.69 -9.52
N ARG A 62 0.84 -3.01 -8.60
CA ARG A 62 2.23 -2.53 -8.67
C ARG A 62 2.90 -3.01 -9.95
N ASP A 63 2.79 -4.28 -10.28
CA ASP A 63 3.43 -4.85 -11.47
C ASP A 63 2.82 -4.29 -12.77
N GLU A 64 1.51 -4.08 -12.82
CA GLU A 64 0.83 -3.37 -13.92
C GLU A 64 1.29 -1.91 -14.04
N TRP A 65 1.49 -1.23 -12.92
CA TRP A 65 2.03 0.13 -12.88
C TRP A 65 3.48 0.19 -13.38
N LEU A 66 4.33 -0.76 -12.95
CA LEU A 66 5.70 -0.91 -13.44
C LEU A 66 5.73 -1.22 -14.94
N ASN A 67 4.81 -2.06 -15.43
CA ASN A 67 4.73 -2.41 -16.85
C ASN A 67 4.30 -1.23 -17.71
N LYS A 68 3.43 -0.34 -17.21
CA LYS A 68 3.04 0.90 -17.91
C LYS A 68 4.17 1.94 -17.97
N LYS A 69 5.13 1.84 -17.06
CA LYS A 69 6.31 2.71 -17.02
C LYS A 69 7.40 2.31 -18.01
N LYS A 70 7.31 1.08 -18.53
CA LYS A 70 8.27 0.52 -19.48
C LYS A 70 7.93 0.95 -20.91
#